data_AF-A0A0Q9N013-F1
#
_entry.id   AF-A0A0Q9N013-F1
#
_cell.length_a   1.000
_cell.length_b   1.000
_cell.length_c   1.000
_cell.angle_alpha   90.00
_cell.angle_beta   90.00
_cell.angle_gamma   90.00
#
_symmetry.space_group_name_H-M   'P 1'
#
loop_
_entity.id
_entity.type
_entity.pdbx_description
1 polymer ?
#
loop_
_entity_poly.entity_id
_entity_poly.type
_entity_poly.pdbx_seq_one_letter_code
_entity_poly.pdbx_strand_id
1 'polypeptide(L)'
;MLRTYLWWANVATFAALASALLAAWPGGRLIMRVLAFTSPDSAQGRLTEAQANVGFPTLEGSLALFLFAGLPAGYLVAILYVVLHRWLPAGRLAGPLLGILVLIWLGALLDPLRADNIDFNIVGPGWLAIVLFTGLSILHGAVAAAAAGWWSERLPLWADRTAKYYVPLLTGFVLFPPAALAVGLGALALLTWMTIFPAFSPGTRGRAHTPAWVGAGIIVAASAAALPVFLSAVISIVSRTT
;
A
#
# COMPACT_ATOMS: atom_id res chain seq x y z
N MET A 1 16.09 -17.02 -12.42
CA MET A 1 14.99 -16.91 -11.43
C MET A 1 15.35 -15.94 -10.30
N LEU A 2 16.40 -16.20 -9.51
CA LEU A 2 16.79 -15.30 -8.40
C LEU A 2 17.06 -13.84 -8.83
N ARG A 3 17.76 -13.61 -9.96
CA ARG A 3 18.01 -12.25 -10.48
C ARG A 3 16.71 -11.51 -10.83
N THR A 4 15.74 -12.20 -11.42
CA THR A 4 14.42 -11.65 -11.74
C THR A 4 13.59 -11.40 -10.49
N TYR A 5 13.70 -12.28 -9.49
CA TYR A 5 13.08 -12.10 -8.18
C TYR A 5 13.61 -10.85 -7.48
N LEU A 6 14.94 -10.70 -7.38
CA LEU A 6 15.56 -9.51 -6.80
C LEU A 6 15.23 -8.24 -7.57
N TRP A 7 15.12 -8.33 -8.89
CA TRP A 7 14.67 -7.22 -9.73
C TRP A 7 13.25 -6.77 -9.35
N TRP A 8 12.30 -7.70 -9.24
CA TRP A 8 10.92 -7.37 -8.82
C TRP A 8 10.84 -6.89 -7.38
N ALA A 9 11.64 -7.47 -6.47
CA ALA A 9 11.73 -7.00 -5.09
C ALA A 9 12.23 -5.55 -5.02
N ASN A 10 13.20 -5.17 -5.86
CA ASN A 10 13.69 -3.80 -5.95
C ASN A 10 12.65 -2.85 -6.57
N VAL A 11 11.89 -3.29 -7.58
CA VAL A 11 10.75 -2.52 -8.13
C VAL A 11 9.68 -2.27 -7.07
N ALA A 12 9.26 -3.31 -6.35
CA ALA A 12 8.29 -3.20 -5.28
C ALA A 12 8.80 -2.26 -4.17
N THR A 13 10.07 -2.41 -3.77
CA THR A 13 10.66 -1.58 -2.71
C THR A 13 10.76 -0.11 -3.12
N PHE A 14 11.19 0.19 -4.34
CA PHE A 14 11.21 1.56 -4.84
C PHE A 14 9.81 2.18 -4.85
N ALA A 15 8.81 1.45 -5.37
CA ALA A 15 7.43 1.90 -5.38
C ALA A 15 6.85 2.08 -3.97
N ALA A 16 7.23 1.21 -3.03
CA ALA A 16 6.85 1.31 -1.63
C ALA A 16 7.39 2.59 -0.98
N LEU A 17 8.69 2.84 -1.13
CA LEU A 17 9.34 4.04 -0.58
C LEU A 17 8.78 5.32 -1.21
N ALA A 18 8.62 5.35 -2.53
CA ALA A 18 8.05 6.50 -3.23
C ALA A 18 6.60 6.77 -2.80
N SER A 19 5.76 5.74 -2.72
CA SER A 19 4.36 5.90 -2.31
C SER A 19 4.18 6.24 -0.84
N ALA A 20 5.02 5.68 0.04
CA ALA A 20 5.06 6.06 1.46
C ALA A 20 5.42 7.54 1.61
N LEU A 21 6.47 7.99 0.92
CA LEU A 21 7.00 9.35 1.02
C LEU A 21 6.09 10.40 0.38
N LEU A 22 5.48 10.10 -0.77
CA LEU A 22 4.74 11.07 -1.57
C LEU A 22 3.23 11.05 -1.32
N ALA A 23 2.67 9.93 -0.85
CA ALA A 23 1.23 9.79 -0.63
C ALA A 23 0.92 9.49 0.84
N ALA A 24 1.26 8.30 1.33
CA ALA A 24 0.75 7.82 2.62
C ALA A 24 1.11 8.75 3.79
N TRP A 25 2.37 9.16 3.90
CA TRP A 25 2.85 10.01 4.98
C TRP A 25 2.34 11.47 4.90
N PRO A 26 2.62 12.24 3.83
CA PRO A 26 2.14 13.62 3.76
C PRO A 26 0.61 13.69 3.67
N GLY A 27 -0.02 12.74 2.97
CA GLY A 27 -1.46 12.64 2.84
C GLY A 27 -2.15 12.35 4.17
N GLY A 28 -1.67 11.36 4.93
CA GLY A 28 -2.21 11.09 6.27
C GLY A 28 -2.13 12.31 7.18
N ARG A 29 -1.01 13.05 7.15
CA ARG A 29 -0.87 14.32 7.90
C ARG A 29 -1.83 15.40 7.44
N LEU A 30 -1.96 15.58 6.13
CA LEU A 30 -2.86 16.59 5.58
C LEU A 30 -4.29 16.29 5.97
N ILE A 31 -4.73 15.04 5.87
CA ILE A 31 -6.10 14.64 6.25
C ILE A 31 -6.33 14.90 7.73
N MET A 32 -5.45 14.43 8.60
CA MET A 32 -5.60 14.65 10.04
C MET A 32 -5.65 16.14 10.38
N ARG A 33 -4.88 16.98 9.65
CA ARG A 33 -4.90 18.42 9.84
C ARG A 33 -6.20 19.06 9.34
N VAL A 34 -6.70 18.66 8.17
CA VAL A 34 -7.98 19.14 7.65
C VAL A 34 -9.11 18.76 8.60
N LEU A 35 -9.15 17.50 9.04
CA LEU A 35 -10.16 17.02 9.99
C LEU A 35 -10.07 17.74 11.34
N ALA A 36 -8.86 18.00 11.85
CA ALA A 36 -8.68 18.79 13.06
C ALA A 36 -9.22 20.23 12.91
N PHE A 37 -9.01 20.87 11.75
CA PHE A 37 -9.54 22.23 11.50
C PHE A 37 -11.06 22.28 11.34
N THR A 38 -11.69 21.19 10.88
CA THR A 38 -13.15 21.12 10.72
C THR A 38 -13.86 20.55 11.95
N SER A 39 -13.13 20.18 12.98
CA SER A 39 -13.68 19.61 14.22
C SER A 39 -14.03 20.70 15.23
N PRO A 40 -15.01 20.45 16.14
CA PRO A 40 -15.35 21.37 17.22
C PRO A 40 -14.14 21.68 18.12
N ASP A 41 -14.14 22.86 18.76
CA ASP A 41 -13.05 23.30 19.65
C ASP A 41 -12.78 22.31 20.80
N SER A 42 -13.79 21.54 21.22
CA SER A 42 -13.68 20.48 22.24
C SER A 42 -12.80 19.29 21.83
N ALA A 43 -12.47 19.16 20.54
CA ALA A 43 -11.58 18.14 20.02
C ALA A 43 -10.09 18.54 20.07
N GLN A 44 -9.78 19.83 20.19
CA GLN A 44 -8.41 20.33 20.16
C GLN A 44 -7.63 19.89 21.42
N GLY A 45 -6.38 19.46 21.23
CA GLY A 45 -5.52 19.03 22.34
C GLY A 45 -5.87 17.67 22.95
N ARG A 46 -6.88 16.95 22.43
CA ARG A 46 -7.15 15.55 22.80
C ARG A 46 -6.13 14.61 22.17
N LEU A 47 -5.88 13.49 22.84
CA LEU A 47 -5.11 12.38 22.31
C LEU A 47 -5.97 11.54 21.36
N THR A 48 -5.43 11.26 20.17
CA THR A 48 -5.96 10.24 19.26
C THR A 48 -5.51 8.84 19.65
N GLU A 49 -6.07 7.81 19.02
CA GLU A 49 -5.63 6.43 19.20
C GLU A 49 -4.14 6.24 18.90
N ALA A 50 -3.61 6.99 17.93
CA ALA A 50 -2.20 7.01 17.59
C ALA A 50 -1.30 7.76 18.60
N GLN A 51 -1.81 8.09 19.80
CA GLN A 51 -1.12 8.86 20.84
C GLN A 51 -0.63 10.24 20.34
N ALA A 52 -1.32 10.80 19.35
CA ALA A 52 -1.00 12.11 18.80
C ALA A 52 -1.99 13.16 19.32
N ASN A 53 -1.49 14.34 19.67
CA ASN A 53 -2.35 15.45 20.06
C ASN A 53 -2.98 16.08 18.81
N VAL A 54 -4.31 16.14 18.78
CA VAL A 54 -5.07 16.83 17.72
C VAL A 54 -4.63 18.29 17.65
N GLY A 55 -4.18 18.73 16.48
CA GLY A 55 -3.76 20.11 16.20
C GLY A 55 -2.26 20.41 16.37
N PHE A 56 -1.46 19.51 16.96
CA PHE A 56 -0.05 19.78 17.27
C PHE A 56 0.91 18.88 16.47
N PRO A 57 1.47 19.36 15.34
CA PRO A 57 2.44 18.58 14.57
C PRO A 57 3.79 18.53 15.30
N THR A 58 4.15 17.37 15.85
CA THR A 58 5.50 17.11 16.38
C THR A 58 6.38 16.42 15.34
N LEU A 59 7.70 16.66 15.40
CA LEU A 59 8.67 15.96 14.55
C LEU A 59 8.65 14.45 14.82
N GLU A 60 8.61 14.07 16.11
CA GLU A 60 8.53 12.68 16.56
C GLU A 60 7.27 11.98 16.01
N GLY A 61 6.09 12.58 16.17
CA GLY A 61 4.85 12.05 15.60
C GLY A 61 4.87 12.02 14.06
N SER A 62 5.74 12.82 13.41
CA SER A 62 5.91 12.78 11.95
C SER A 62 6.66 11.55 11.55
N LEU A 63 7.77 11.30 12.24
CA LEU A 63 8.64 10.17 11.97
C LEU A 63 7.94 8.86 12.36
N ALA A 64 7.24 8.82 13.49
CA ALA A 64 6.43 7.67 13.90
C ALA A 64 5.35 7.35 12.86
N LEU A 65 4.60 8.34 12.38
CA LEU A 65 3.62 8.13 11.32
C LEU A 65 4.26 7.60 10.04
N PHE A 66 5.42 8.13 9.64
CA PHE A 66 6.15 7.63 8.47
C PHE A 66 6.56 6.16 8.64
N LEU A 67 7.18 5.81 9.77
CA LEU A 67 7.73 4.48 10.01
C LEU A 67 6.67 3.41 10.27
N PHE A 68 5.60 3.73 11.02
CA PHE A 68 4.62 2.76 11.49
C PHE A 68 3.29 2.75 10.71
N ALA A 69 3.01 3.76 9.89
CA ALA A 69 1.84 3.78 9.02
C ALA A 69 2.21 3.95 7.55
N GLY A 70 3.02 4.97 7.24
CA GLY A 70 3.41 5.33 5.89
C GLY A 70 4.16 4.21 5.15
N LEU A 71 5.23 3.68 5.75
CA LEU A 71 6.03 2.60 5.20
C LEU A 71 5.22 1.29 5.05
N PRO A 72 4.53 0.77 6.09
CA PRO A 72 3.67 -0.41 5.94
C PRO A 72 2.64 -0.27 4.82
N ALA A 73 1.93 0.86 4.76
CA ALA A 73 0.95 1.11 3.70
C ALA A 73 1.61 1.20 2.33
N GLY A 74 2.77 1.85 2.23
CA GLY A 74 3.59 1.90 1.01
C GLY A 74 3.96 0.52 0.49
N TYR A 75 4.49 -0.35 1.35
CA TYR A 75 4.85 -1.72 1.00
C TYR A 75 3.63 -2.55 0.61
N LEU A 76 2.53 -2.44 1.37
CA LEU A 76 1.30 -3.16 1.08
C LEU A 76 0.77 -2.84 -0.32
N VAL A 77 0.63 -1.55 -0.65
CA VAL A 77 0.13 -1.11 -1.96
C VAL A 77 1.09 -1.49 -3.07
N ALA A 78 2.41 -1.33 -2.89
CA ALA A 78 3.40 -1.67 -3.91
C ALA A 78 3.47 -3.17 -4.21
N ILE A 79 3.39 -4.02 -3.18
CA ILE A 79 3.35 -5.48 -3.35
C ILE A 79 2.06 -5.88 -4.07
N LEU A 80 0.91 -5.36 -3.64
CA LEU A 80 -0.36 -5.62 -4.31
C LEU A 80 -0.32 -5.17 -5.78
N TYR A 81 0.26 -4.02 -6.09
CA TYR A 81 0.46 -3.60 -7.48
C TYR A 81 1.30 -4.61 -8.26
N VAL A 82 2.48 -4.99 -7.77
CA VAL A 82 3.36 -5.94 -8.47
C VAL A 82 2.69 -7.31 -8.67
N VAL A 83 1.85 -7.76 -7.74
CA VAL A 83 1.10 -9.01 -7.88
C VAL A 83 -0.05 -8.89 -8.89
N LEU A 84 -0.82 -7.81 -8.80
CA LEU A 84 -2.11 -7.65 -9.49
C LEU A 84 -2.02 -6.92 -10.83
N HIS A 85 -0.93 -6.20 -11.13
CA HIS A 85 -0.82 -5.32 -12.31
C HIS A 85 -1.19 -6.02 -13.62
N ARG A 86 -0.93 -7.32 -13.74
CA ARG A 86 -1.24 -8.12 -14.92
C ARG A 86 -2.75 -8.35 -15.15
N TRP A 87 -3.55 -8.22 -14.10
CA TRP A 87 -5.00 -8.41 -14.11
C TRP A 87 -5.77 -7.08 -14.03
N LEU A 88 -5.05 -5.99 -13.76
CA LEU A 88 -5.59 -4.63 -13.84
C LEU A 88 -5.63 -4.16 -15.30
N PRO A 89 -6.54 -3.23 -15.65
CA PRO A 89 -6.55 -2.67 -16.99
C PRO A 89 -5.23 -1.94 -17.28
N ALA A 90 -4.74 -2.09 -18.50
CA ALA A 90 -3.48 -1.48 -18.92
C ALA A 90 -3.57 0.06 -18.90
N GLY A 91 -2.43 0.70 -18.64
CA GLY A 91 -2.27 2.15 -18.72
C GLY A 91 -2.51 2.89 -17.40
N ARG A 92 -2.88 4.17 -17.52
CA ARG A 92 -2.87 5.14 -16.40
C ARG A 92 -3.91 4.86 -15.30
N LEU A 93 -4.92 4.04 -15.59
CA LEU A 93 -6.00 3.73 -14.63
C LEU A 93 -5.65 2.58 -13.68
N ALA A 94 -4.62 1.78 -13.97
CA ALA A 94 -4.25 0.64 -13.13
C ALA A 94 -3.99 1.03 -11.66
N GLY A 95 -3.24 2.12 -11.45
CA GLY A 95 -2.91 2.64 -10.12
C GLY A 95 -4.13 3.15 -9.35
N PRO A 96 -4.89 4.11 -9.88
CA PRO A 96 -6.15 4.58 -9.26
C PRO A 96 -7.11 3.44 -8.90
N LEU A 97 -7.30 2.47 -9.81
CA LEU A 97 -8.17 1.32 -9.56
C LEU A 97 -7.63 0.43 -8.45
N LEU A 98 -6.32 0.19 -8.39
CA LEU A 98 -5.72 -0.49 -7.25
C LEU A 98 -6.00 0.26 -5.94
N GLY A 99 -5.90 1.58 -5.94
CA GLY A 99 -6.24 2.40 -4.77
C GLY A 99 -7.68 2.20 -4.30
N ILE A 100 -8.63 2.09 -5.24
CA ILE A 100 -10.03 1.76 -4.93
C ILE A 100 -10.17 0.34 -4.38
N LEU A 101 -9.50 -0.65 -4.99
CA LEU A 101 -9.54 -2.04 -4.53
C LEU A 101 -8.98 -2.18 -3.11
N VAL A 102 -7.83 -1.56 -2.84
CA VAL A 102 -7.21 -1.52 -1.51
C VAL A 102 -8.16 -0.90 -0.49
N LEU A 103 -8.82 0.20 -0.85
CA LEU A 103 -9.81 0.84 0.01
C LEU A 103 -10.98 -0.09 0.34
N ILE A 104 -11.53 -0.79 -0.66
CA ILE A 104 -12.65 -1.72 -0.48
C ILE A 104 -12.23 -2.92 0.37
N TRP A 105 -11.05 -3.50 0.09
CA TRP A 105 -10.60 -4.73 0.75
C TRP A 105 -10.12 -4.51 2.17
N LEU A 106 -9.51 -3.36 2.44
CA LEU A 106 -8.77 -3.14 3.68
C LEU A 106 -9.27 -1.95 4.50
N GLY A 107 -10.01 -1.02 3.88
CA GLY A 107 -10.48 0.18 4.57
C GLY A 107 -11.33 -0.12 5.81
N ALA A 108 -12.18 -1.16 5.75
CA ALA A 108 -12.99 -1.54 6.91
C ALA A 108 -12.25 -2.38 7.96
N LEU A 109 -11.05 -2.88 7.64
CA LEU A 109 -10.26 -3.76 8.51
C LEU A 109 -9.11 -3.01 9.19
N LEU A 110 -8.63 -1.94 8.58
CA LEU A 110 -7.46 -1.20 9.01
C LEU A 110 -7.82 0.24 9.34
N ASP A 111 -7.06 0.81 10.26
CA ASP A 111 -7.10 2.25 10.48
C ASP A 111 -6.74 3.01 9.19
N PRO A 112 -7.40 4.16 8.95
CA PRO A 112 -8.32 4.84 9.87
C PRO A 112 -9.80 4.48 9.67
N LEU A 113 -10.18 3.74 8.62
CA LEU A 113 -11.58 3.61 8.18
C LEU A 113 -12.36 2.43 8.81
N ARG A 114 -11.79 1.76 9.82
CA ARG A 114 -12.52 0.74 10.57
C ARG A 114 -13.67 1.35 11.38
N ALA A 115 -14.79 0.63 11.44
CA ALA A 115 -16.04 1.14 12.02
C ALA A 115 -15.95 1.42 13.54
N ASP A 116 -15.05 0.75 14.24
CA ASP A 116 -14.80 0.87 15.67
C ASP A 116 -13.72 1.91 16.02
N ASN A 117 -13.17 2.62 15.04
CA ASN A 117 -12.16 3.65 15.30
C ASN A 117 -12.74 4.79 16.15
N ILE A 118 -12.16 4.96 17.34
CA ILE A 118 -12.60 5.96 18.32
C ILE A 118 -12.29 7.39 17.86
N ASP A 119 -11.33 7.58 16.95
CA ASP A 119 -10.95 8.89 16.44
C ASP A 119 -12.13 9.58 15.73
N PHE A 120 -13.06 8.85 15.11
CA PHE A 120 -14.26 9.45 14.50
C PHE A 120 -15.28 9.98 15.51
N ASN A 121 -15.15 9.63 16.80
CA ASN A 121 -15.94 10.24 17.87
C ASN A 121 -15.32 11.56 18.36
N ILE A 122 -14.09 11.86 17.93
CA ILE A 122 -13.31 13.04 18.34
C ILE A 122 -13.21 14.02 17.18
N VAL A 123 -12.93 13.51 15.97
CA VAL A 123 -12.57 14.29 14.79
C VAL A 123 -13.65 14.13 13.71
N GLY A 124 -14.18 15.24 13.22
CA GLY A 124 -15.28 15.27 12.25
C GLY A 124 -15.16 16.41 11.22
N PRO A 125 -16.07 16.44 10.22
CA PRO A 125 -17.18 15.51 9.99
C PRO A 125 -16.75 14.22 9.26
N GLY A 126 -17.39 13.10 9.58
CA GLY A 126 -17.08 11.75 9.10
C GLY A 126 -17.20 11.59 7.58
N TRP A 127 -18.17 12.25 6.94
CA TRP A 127 -18.27 12.25 5.47
C TRP A 127 -17.03 12.85 4.80
N LEU A 128 -16.45 13.90 5.40
CA LEU A 128 -15.24 14.54 4.89
C LEU A 128 -14.05 13.60 5.03
N ALA A 129 -13.97 12.84 6.14
CA ALA A 129 -12.95 11.83 6.32
C ALA A 129 -13.04 10.74 5.24
N ILE A 130 -14.23 10.23 4.93
CA ILE A 130 -14.43 9.25 3.85
C ILE A 130 -13.93 9.80 2.51
N VAL A 131 -14.31 11.03 2.15
CA VAL A 131 -13.87 11.67 0.89
C VAL A 131 -12.35 11.82 0.84
N LEU A 132 -11.74 12.31 1.93
CA LEU A 132 -10.32 12.54 2.03
C LEU A 132 -9.51 11.23 1.96
N PHE A 133 -9.90 10.21 2.72
CA PHE A 133 -9.21 8.91 2.70
C PHE A 133 -9.44 8.15 1.39
N THR A 134 -10.60 8.32 0.74
CA THR A 134 -10.82 7.79 -0.61
C THR A 134 -9.88 8.44 -1.62
N GLY A 135 -9.77 9.78 -1.60
CA GLY A 135 -8.85 10.52 -2.46
C GLY A 135 -7.39 10.12 -2.22
N LEU A 136 -7.00 9.96 -0.96
CA LEU A 136 -5.65 9.49 -0.61
C LEU A 136 -5.40 8.07 -1.08
N SER A 137 -6.35 7.14 -0.94
CA SER A 137 -6.17 5.76 -1.41
C SER A 137 -5.97 5.69 -2.93
N ILE A 138 -6.76 6.47 -3.68
CA ILE A 138 -6.60 6.61 -5.14
C ILE A 138 -5.22 7.17 -5.50
N LEU A 139 -4.80 8.25 -4.83
CA LEU A 139 -3.47 8.84 -5.02
C LEU A 139 -2.35 7.84 -4.69
N HIS A 140 -2.49 7.09 -3.61
CA HIS A 140 -1.52 6.10 -3.17
C HIS A 140 -1.33 5.02 -4.23
N GLY A 141 -2.42 4.42 -4.72
CA GLY A 141 -2.36 3.46 -5.82
C GLY A 141 -1.74 4.03 -7.10
N ALA A 142 -2.09 5.28 -7.45
CA ALA A 142 -1.54 5.98 -8.61
C ALA A 142 -0.02 6.20 -8.51
N VAL A 143 0.47 6.69 -7.36
CA VAL A 143 1.90 6.91 -7.13
C VAL A 143 2.67 5.59 -7.13
N ALA A 144 2.15 4.55 -6.48
CA ALA A 144 2.80 3.24 -6.44
C ALA A 144 2.94 2.65 -7.86
N ALA A 145 1.86 2.71 -8.67
CA ALA A 145 1.88 2.22 -10.04
C ALA A 145 2.84 3.03 -10.93
N ALA A 146 2.82 4.35 -10.82
CA ALA A 146 3.71 5.23 -11.59
C ALA A 146 5.19 5.00 -11.22
N ALA A 147 5.49 4.88 -9.93
CA ALA A 147 6.84 4.61 -9.44
C ALA A 147 7.34 3.23 -9.88
N ALA A 148 6.49 2.20 -9.80
CA ALA A 148 6.82 0.86 -10.26
C ALA A 148 7.09 0.82 -11.77
N GLY A 149 6.22 1.45 -12.58
CA GLY A 149 6.42 1.58 -14.02
C GLY A 149 7.73 2.30 -14.35
N TRP A 150 7.92 3.49 -13.80
CA TRP A 150 9.11 4.32 -14.03
C TRP A 150 10.42 3.61 -13.66
N TRP A 151 10.45 2.91 -12.52
CA TRP A 151 11.66 2.22 -12.09
C TRP A 151 11.91 0.93 -12.86
N SER A 152 10.85 0.20 -13.21
CA SER A 152 10.95 -1.04 -13.99
C SER A 152 11.60 -0.80 -15.37
N GLU A 153 11.32 0.33 -16.02
CA GLU A 153 11.93 0.69 -17.31
C GLU A 153 13.43 1.01 -17.20
N ARG A 154 13.89 1.44 -16.01
CA ARG A 154 15.26 1.94 -15.79
C ARG A 154 16.15 0.93 -15.08
N LEU A 155 15.57 -0.07 -14.42
CA LEU A 155 16.29 -1.01 -13.59
C LEU A 155 16.91 -2.12 -14.43
N PRO A 156 18.25 -2.20 -14.54
CA PRO A 156 18.90 -3.35 -15.14
C PRO A 156 18.75 -4.61 -14.26
N LEU A 157 18.83 -5.79 -14.88
CA LEU A 157 18.99 -7.04 -14.15
C LEU A 157 20.26 -7.00 -13.29
N TRP A 158 20.19 -7.62 -12.11
CA TRP A 158 21.28 -7.63 -11.13
C TRP A 158 22.58 -8.16 -11.74
N ALA A 159 23.66 -7.39 -11.67
CA ALA A 159 25.04 -7.76 -11.98
C ALA A 159 25.98 -6.86 -11.15
N ASP A 160 27.25 -7.24 -10.99
CA ASP A 160 28.17 -6.50 -10.10
C ASP A 160 28.27 -5.01 -10.46
N ARG A 161 28.38 -4.71 -11.76
CA ARG A 161 28.41 -3.33 -12.29
C ARG A 161 27.09 -2.55 -12.13
N THR A 162 25.99 -3.23 -11.84
CA THR A 162 24.64 -2.63 -11.70
C THR A 162 24.15 -2.62 -10.25
N ALA A 163 24.97 -3.03 -9.28
CA ALA A 163 24.61 -3.07 -7.85
C ALA A 163 24.08 -1.71 -7.33
N LYS A 164 24.60 -0.58 -7.83
CA LYS A 164 24.13 0.77 -7.47
C LYS A 164 22.64 1.03 -7.73
N TYR A 165 22.01 0.31 -8.67
CA TYR A 165 20.57 0.45 -8.96
C TYR A 165 19.69 -0.30 -7.94
N TYR A 166 20.27 -1.00 -6.98
CA TYR A 166 19.57 -1.73 -5.94
C TYR A 166 19.70 -1.06 -4.57
N VAL A 167 20.18 0.19 -4.54
CA VAL A 167 20.14 1.05 -3.35
C VAL A 167 18.72 1.14 -2.76
N PRO A 168 17.63 1.27 -3.55
CA PRO A 168 16.28 1.28 -2.96
C PRO A 168 15.96 0.03 -2.14
N LEU A 169 16.36 -1.15 -2.60
CA LEU A 169 16.20 -2.40 -1.87
C LEU A 169 16.92 -2.35 -0.51
N LEU A 170 18.18 -1.92 -0.50
CA LEU A 170 18.97 -1.77 0.73
C LEU A 170 18.35 -0.73 1.67
N THR A 171 18.00 0.44 1.15
CA THR A 171 17.33 1.50 1.91
C THR A 171 16.01 0.99 2.51
N GLY A 172 15.23 0.25 1.74
CA GLY A 172 13.99 -0.36 2.19
C GLY A 172 14.19 -1.36 3.33
N PHE A 173 15.27 -2.15 3.30
CA PHE A 173 15.62 -3.08 4.38
C PHE A 173 16.02 -2.38 5.67
N VAL A 174 16.75 -1.27 5.55
CA VAL A 174 17.16 -0.47 6.71
C VAL A 174 15.95 0.24 7.33
N LEU A 175 15.11 0.87 6.50
CA LEU A 175 13.96 1.65 6.97
C LEU A 175 12.79 0.77 7.42
N PHE A 176 12.63 -0.42 6.85
CA PHE A 176 11.55 -1.34 7.16
C PHE A 176 12.03 -2.80 7.18
N PRO A 177 12.67 -3.24 8.29
CA PRO A 177 13.22 -4.60 8.41
C PRO A 177 12.26 -5.75 8.07
N PRO A 178 10.94 -5.67 8.32
CA PRO A 178 10.00 -6.70 7.87
C PRO A 178 10.05 -6.96 6.35
N ALA A 179 10.34 -5.95 5.52
CA ALA A 179 10.52 -6.14 4.09
C ALA A 179 11.76 -7.00 3.77
N ALA A 180 12.86 -6.84 4.52
CA ALA A 180 14.05 -7.67 4.36
C ALA A 180 13.74 -9.14 4.66
N LEU A 181 12.97 -9.40 5.72
CA LEU A 181 12.52 -10.74 6.06
C LEU A 181 11.61 -11.32 4.97
N ALA A 182 10.64 -10.56 4.49
CA ALA A 182 9.74 -11.01 3.42
C ALA A 182 10.51 -11.34 2.12
N VAL A 183 11.48 -10.50 1.75
CA VAL A 183 12.32 -10.76 0.57
C VAL A 183 13.25 -11.96 0.78
N GLY A 184 13.84 -12.10 1.97
CA GLY A 184 14.67 -13.25 2.31
C GLY A 184 13.88 -14.57 2.27
N LEU A 185 12.69 -14.60 2.86
CA LEU A 185 11.81 -15.76 2.86
C LEU A 185 11.34 -16.12 1.45
N GLY A 186 10.99 -15.12 0.62
CA GLY A 186 10.60 -15.36 -0.76
C GLY A 186 11.77 -15.90 -1.61
N ALA A 187 12.99 -15.41 -1.39
CA ALA A 187 14.19 -15.97 -2.02
C ALA A 187 14.43 -17.42 -1.59
N LEU A 188 14.32 -17.71 -0.29
CA LEU A 188 14.47 -19.06 0.25
C LEU A 188 13.42 -20.02 -0.33
N ALA A 189 12.15 -19.61 -0.33
CA ALA A 189 11.07 -20.41 -0.91
C ALA A 189 11.31 -20.70 -2.41
N LEU A 190 11.79 -19.71 -3.16
CA LEU A 190 12.16 -19.88 -4.56
C LEU A 190 13.31 -20.89 -4.74
N LEU A 191 14.35 -20.80 -3.91
CA LEU A 191 15.49 -21.71 -3.95
C LEU A 191 15.05 -23.14 -3.59
N THR A 192 14.27 -23.31 -2.53
CA THR A 192 13.70 -24.61 -2.13
C THR A 192 12.79 -25.19 -3.20
N TRP A 193 11.98 -24.37 -3.86
CA TRP A 193 11.17 -24.82 -4.99
C TRP A 193 12.03 -25.34 -6.14
N MET A 194 13.13 -24.64 -6.45
CA MET A 194 14.06 -25.04 -7.51
C MET A 194 14.81 -26.33 -7.19
N THR A 195 15.08 -26.63 -5.92
CA THR A 195 15.72 -27.89 -5.51
C THR A 195 14.75 -29.07 -5.55
N ILE A 196 13.48 -28.88 -5.17
CA ILE A 196 12.46 -29.93 -5.17
C ILE A 196 11.98 -30.24 -6.60
N PHE A 197 11.84 -29.22 -7.46
CA PHE A 197 11.30 -29.34 -8.81
C PHE A 197 12.32 -28.91 -9.90
N PRO A 198 13.47 -29.59 -10.03
CA PRO A 198 14.52 -29.20 -10.97
C PRO A 198 14.09 -29.30 -12.44
N ALA A 199 13.12 -30.18 -12.76
CA ALA A 199 12.56 -30.33 -14.11
C ALA A 199 11.66 -29.15 -14.56
N PHE A 200 11.30 -28.24 -13.64
CA PHE A 200 10.63 -26.97 -13.96
C PHE A 200 11.64 -25.84 -14.27
N SER A 201 12.90 -26.18 -14.55
CA SER A 201 13.92 -25.25 -15.05
C SER A 201 13.54 -24.70 -16.44
N PRO A 202 13.79 -23.41 -16.74
CA PRO A 202 12.98 -22.61 -17.67
C PRO A 202 13.40 -22.72 -19.15
N GLY A 203 13.68 -23.93 -19.62
CA GLY A 203 14.12 -24.18 -21.00
C GLY A 203 12.99 -24.37 -22.01
N THR A 204 11.86 -24.98 -21.67
CA THR A 204 11.11 -25.69 -22.72
C THR A 204 9.60 -25.89 -22.55
N ARG A 205 8.86 -25.10 -21.75
CA ARG A 205 7.39 -25.13 -21.79
C ARG A 205 6.80 -23.75 -21.62
N GLY A 206 6.00 -23.33 -22.60
CA GLY A 206 5.23 -22.09 -22.56
C GLY A 206 4.55 -21.95 -21.20
N ARG A 207 4.81 -20.83 -20.53
CA ARG A 207 4.15 -20.48 -19.27
C ARG A 207 2.66 -20.76 -19.46
N ALA A 208 2.09 -21.63 -18.64
CA ALA A 208 0.64 -21.68 -18.47
C ALA A 208 0.23 -20.33 -17.87
N HIS A 209 0.02 -19.35 -18.76
CA HIS A 209 -0.40 -18.02 -18.40
C HIS A 209 -1.80 -18.17 -17.85
N THR A 210 -1.99 -17.92 -16.55
CA THR A 210 -3.32 -17.81 -15.97
C THR A 210 -4.08 -16.79 -16.82
N PRO A 211 -5.20 -17.19 -17.48
CA PRO A 211 -5.91 -16.27 -18.35
C PRO A 211 -6.32 -15.01 -17.59
N ALA A 212 -6.25 -13.85 -18.24
CA ALA A 212 -6.55 -12.57 -17.59
C ALA A 212 -7.95 -12.55 -16.93
N TRP A 213 -8.92 -13.27 -17.52
CA TRP A 213 -10.27 -13.39 -16.98
C TRP A 213 -10.33 -14.12 -15.63
N VAL A 214 -9.43 -15.07 -15.35
CA VAL A 214 -9.38 -15.76 -14.04
C VAL A 214 -8.98 -14.77 -12.95
N GLY A 215 -7.92 -14.00 -13.21
CA GLY A 215 -7.47 -12.97 -12.28
C GLY A 215 -8.49 -11.85 -12.06
N ALA A 216 -9.13 -11.40 -13.14
CA ALA A 216 -10.23 -10.44 -13.06
C ALA A 216 -11.41 -11.01 -12.24
N GLY A 217 -11.77 -12.28 -12.46
CA GLY A 217 -12.80 -12.98 -11.68
C GLY A 217 -12.48 -13.03 -10.19
N ILE A 218 -11.22 -13.33 -9.83
CA ILE A 218 -10.76 -13.30 -8.42
C ILE A 218 -10.88 -11.90 -7.83
N ILE A 219 -10.44 -10.87 -8.56
CA ILE A 219 -10.54 -9.46 -8.10
C ILE A 219 -12.01 -9.07 -7.88
N VAL A 220 -12.89 -9.43 -8.81
CA VAL A 220 -14.33 -9.15 -8.70
C VAL A 220 -14.95 -9.89 -7.51
N ALA A 221 -14.66 -11.18 -7.35
CA ALA A 221 -15.17 -11.98 -6.23
C ALA A 221 -14.70 -11.45 -4.87
N ALA A 222 -13.40 -11.13 -4.74
CA ALA A 222 -12.84 -10.55 -3.52
C ALA A 222 -13.46 -9.18 -3.21
N SER A 223 -13.67 -8.35 -4.23
CA SER A 223 -14.32 -7.05 -4.08
C SER A 223 -15.79 -7.20 -3.66
N ALA A 224 -16.53 -8.12 -4.29
CA ALA A 224 -17.93 -8.39 -3.95
C ALA A 224 -18.08 -8.90 -2.50
N ALA A 225 -17.13 -9.72 -2.02
CA ALA A 225 -17.12 -10.20 -0.65
C ALA A 225 -16.79 -9.09 0.38
N ALA A 226 -15.88 -8.17 0.05
CA ALA A 226 -15.47 -7.09 0.96
C ALA A 226 -16.45 -5.89 0.96
N LEU A 227 -17.16 -5.67 -0.15
CA LEU A 227 -18.00 -4.49 -0.35
C LEU A 227 -19.08 -4.29 0.73
N PRO A 228 -19.83 -5.31 1.21
CA PRO A 228 -20.83 -5.10 2.25
C PRO A 228 -20.24 -4.60 3.57
N VAL A 229 -19.08 -5.14 3.96
CA VAL A 229 -18.37 -4.73 5.18
C VAL A 229 -17.88 -3.30 5.05
N PHE A 230 -17.29 -2.96 3.89
CA PHE A 230 -16.86 -1.59 3.59
C PHE A 230 -18.01 -0.58 3.61
N LEU A 231 -19.14 -0.88 2.96
CA LEU A 231 -20.30 0.00 2.95
C LEU A 231 -20.89 0.17 4.35
N SER A 232 -20.93 -0.88 5.16
CA SER A 232 -21.37 -0.81 6.56
C SER A 232 -20.48 0.13 7.38
N ALA A 233 -19.16 0.04 7.22
CA ALA A 233 -18.21 0.94 7.89
C ALA A 233 -18.40 2.40 7.45
N VAL A 234 -18.52 2.65 6.14
CA VAL A 234 -18.78 3.99 5.60
C VAL A 234 -20.07 4.60 6.16
N ILE A 235 -21.18 3.83 6.15
CA ILE A 235 -22.46 4.29 6.69
C ILE A 235 -22.33 4.61 8.19
N SER A 236 -21.63 3.77 8.96
CA SER A 236 -21.42 4.00 10.40
C SER A 236 -20.59 5.25 10.67
N ILE A 237 -19.55 5.52 9.89
CA ILE A 237 -18.70 6.71 10.06
C ILE A 237 -19.47 7.99 9.70
N VAL A 238 -20.22 7.96 8.60
CA VAL A 238 -21.00 9.12 8.15
C VAL A 238 -22.10 9.49 9.15
N SER A 239 -22.76 8.50 9.76
CA SER A 239 -23.89 8.75 10.68
C SER A 239 -23.51 9.25 12.08
N ARG A 240 -22.23 9.15 12.49
CA ARG A 240 -21.78 9.54 13.85
C ARG A 240 -21.53 11.04 14.05
N THR A 241 -21.54 11.83 12.98
CA THR A 241 -21.01 13.21 13.00
C THR A 241 -21.89 14.20 12.21
N THR A 242 -23.11 13.80 11.88
CA THR A 242 -24.24 14.69 11.56
C THR A 242 -24.97 15.04 12.84
#